data_AF-A0A1L3Q018-F1
#
_entry.id   AF-A0A1L3Q018-F1
#
_cell.length_a   1.000
_cell.length_b   1.000
_cell.length_c   1.000
_cell.angle_alpha   90.00
_cell.angle_beta   90.00
_cell.angle_gamma   90.00
#
_symmetry.space_group_name_H-M   'P 1'
#
loop_
_entity.id
_entity.type
_entity.pdbx_description
1 polymer ?
#
loop_
_entity_poly.entity_id
_entity_poly.type
_entity_poly.pdbx_seq_one_letter_code
_entity_poly.pdbx_strand_id
1 'polypeptide(L)'
;MKKDELFIREFIVGLGFVSGLWIAVGINPESLIIEQLVKIGNTLTPKHNFGFLLILPSITTLISIISAWFYGGVLGMIAILLAFISGILIIHFTMIASVFLMLSLLLASLSVDNNYTY
;
A
#
# COMPACT_ATOMS: atom_id res chain seq x y z
N MET A 1 16.96 17.19 1.92
CA MET A 1 15.94 16.14 2.16
C MET A 1 16.24 15.47 3.49
N LYS A 2 15.31 15.48 4.45
CA LYS A 2 15.52 14.74 5.70
C LYS A 2 15.35 13.25 5.39
N LYS A 3 16.26 12.41 5.89
CA LYS A 3 16.28 10.97 5.59
C LYS A 3 14.96 10.28 5.92
N ASP A 4 14.29 10.77 6.97
CA ASP A 4 13.05 10.22 7.49
C ASP A 4 11.88 10.40 6.50
N GLU A 5 11.85 11.51 5.76
CA GLU A 5 10.81 11.81 4.77
C GLU A 5 10.98 10.96 3.50
N LEU A 6 12.22 10.70 3.10
CA LEU A 6 12.56 9.79 2.00
C LEU A 6 12.10 8.37 2.34
N PHE A 7 12.41 7.91 3.56
CA PHE A 7 12.06 6.58 4.04
C PHE A 7 10.54 6.35 4.12
N ILE A 8 9.79 7.26 4.76
CA ILE A 8 8.33 7.14 4.89
C ILE A 8 7.68 7.01 3.50
N ARG A 9 8.28 7.63 2.50
CA ARG A 9 7.69 7.73 1.18
C ARG A 9 8.01 6.57 0.26
N GLU A 10 9.26 6.10 0.27
CA GLU A 10 9.62 4.83 -0.35
C GLU A 10 8.82 3.69 0.27
N PHE A 11 8.58 3.76 1.59
CA PHE A 11 7.71 2.83 2.29
C PHE A 11 6.26 2.91 1.79
N ILE A 12 5.67 4.10 1.64
CA ILE A 12 4.32 4.28 1.11
C ILE A 12 4.19 3.81 -0.35
N VAL A 13 5.17 4.13 -1.21
CA VAL A 13 5.20 3.67 -2.62
C VAL A 13 5.36 2.14 -2.68
N GLY A 14 6.24 1.59 -1.84
CA GLY A 14 6.42 0.16 -1.67
C GLY A 14 5.14 -0.52 -1.21
N LEU A 15 4.42 0.05 -0.24
CA LEU A 15 3.11 -0.45 0.19
C LEU A 15 2.10 -0.44 -0.96
N GLY A 16 2.01 0.64 -1.74
CA GLY A 16 1.14 0.70 -2.91
C GLY A 16 1.43 -0.41 -3.93
N PHE A 17 2.71 -0.61 -4.24
CA PHE A 17 3.15 -1.69 -5.12
C PHE A 17 2.82 -3.08 -4.58
N VAL A 18 3.13 -3.33 -3.31
CA VAL A 18 2.86 -4.61 -2.65
C VAL A 18 1.36 -4.90 -2.62
N SER A 19 0.53 -3.91 -2.29
CA SER A 19 -0.95 -4.06 -2.35
C SER A 19 -1.43 -4.46 -3.75
N GLY A 20 -0.89 -3.84 -4.81
CA GLY A 20 -1.21 -4.21 -6.19
C GLY A 20 -0.74 -5.62 -6.55
N LEU A 21 0.46 -6.00 -6.11
CA LEU A 21 1.03 -7.34 -6.33
C LEU A 21 0.15 -8.42 -5.70
N TRP A 22 -0.33 -8.20 -4.49
CA TRP A 22 -1.22 -9.14 -3.81
C TRP A 22 -2.53 -9.36 -4.58
N ILE A 23 -3.13 -8.28 -5.08
CA ILE A 23 -4.30 -8.38 -5.96
C ILE A 23 -3.97 -9.16 -7.24
N ALA A 24 -2.79 -8.92 -7.84
CA ALA A 24 -2.33 -9.65 -9.03
C ALA A 24 -2.23 -11.16 -8.78
N VAL A 25 -1.70 -11.55 -7.62
CA VAL A 25 -1.56 -12.95 -7.19
C VAL A 25 -2.93 -13.56 -6.86
N GLY A 26 -3.99 -12.75 -6.73
CA GLY A 26 -5.32 -13.21 -6.32
C GLY A 26 -5.39 -13.61 -4.84
N ILE A 27 -4.37 -13.26 -4.06
CA ILE A 27 -4.29 -13.51 -2.63
C ILE A 27 -4.39 -12.16 -1.94
N ASN A 28 -5.42 -11.96 -1.12
CA ASN A 28 -5.43 -10.85 -0.19
C ASN A 28 -4.67 -11.30 1.09
N PRO A 29 -3.43 -10.84 1.32
CA PRO A 29 -2.60 -11.31 2.42
C PRO A 29 -3.18 -10.88 3.77
N GLU A 30 -3.82 -9.72 3.82
CA GLU A 30 -4.44 -9.20 5.02
C GLU A 30 -5.64 -10.08 5.38
N SER A 31 -6.48 -10.46 4.40
CA SER A 31 -7.57 -11.41 4.66
C SER A 31 -7.04 -12.79 5.01
N LEU A 32 -5.97 -13.28 4.39
CA LEU A 32 -5.39 -14.59 4.68
C LEU A 32 -4.88 -14.68 6.13
N ILE A 33 -4.12 -13.67 6.59
CA ILE A 33 -3.60 -13.60 7.95
C ILE A 33 -4.75 -13.47 8.96
N ILE A 34 -5.73 -12.63 8.66
CA ILE A 34 -6.86 -12.38 9.56
C ILE A 34 -7.79 -13.58 9.63
N GLU A 35 -8.08 -14.25 8.52
CA GLU A 35 -8.85 -15.49 8.51
C GLU A 35 -8.17 -16.58 9.35
N GLN A 36 -6.85 -16.70 9.27
CA GLN A 36 -6.06 -17.60 10.12
C GLN A 36 -6.19 -17.23 11.60
N LEU A 37 -6.08 -15.94 11.95
CA LEU A 37 -6.23 -15.45 13.31
C LEU A 37 -7.65 -15.65 13.86
N VAL A 38 -8.67 -15.37 13.05
CA VAL A 38 -10.09 -15.60 13.39
C VAL A 38 -10.34 -17.10 13.58
N LYS A 39 -9.77 -17.95 12.74
CA LYS A 39 -9.88 -19.41 12.87
C LYS A 39 -9.25 -19.91 14.17
N ILE A 40 -8.06 -19.42 14.51
CA ILE A 40 -7.38 -19.75 15.79
C ILE A 40 -8.21 -19.24 16.97
N GLY A 41 -8.66 -17.99 16.94
CA GLY A 41 -9.47 -17.39 18.00
C GLY A 41 -10.79 -18.12 18.23
N ASN A 42 -11.52 -18.46 17.16
CA ASN A 42 -12.76 -19.23 17.24
C ASN A 42 -12.53 -20.67 17.73
N THR A 43 -11.34 -21.24 17.50
CA THR A 43 -10.96 -22.57 18.02
C THR A 43 -10.65 -22.52 19.52
N LEU A 44 -9.98 -21.46 19.99
CA LEU A 44 -9.60 -21.28 21.39
C LEU A 44 -10.78 -20.83 22.27
N THR A 45 -11.67 -20.00 21.73
CA THR A 45 -12.80 -19.41 22.47
C THR A 45 -14.06 -19.31 21.59
N PRO A 46 -14.79 -20.42 21.38
CA PRO A 46 -15.93 -20.47 20.46
C PRO A 46 -17.14 -19.58 20.86
N LYS A 47 -17.15 -19.05 22.09
CA LYS A 47 -18.19 -18.12 22.57
C LYS A 47 -17.97 -16.66 22.12
N HIS A 48 -16.78 -16.30 21.66
CA HIS A 48 -16.47 -14.93 21.24
C HIS A 48 -16.35 -14.86 19.72
N ASN A 49 -17.06 -13.92 19.11
CA ASN A 49 -16.99 -13.69 17.67
C ASN A 49 -15.81 -12.77 17.33
N PHE A 50 -14.77 -13.32 16.70
CA PHE A 50 -13.60 -12.56 16.25
C PHE A 50 -13.78 -11.89 14.88
N GLY A 51 -15.00 -11.88 14.31
CA GLY A 51 -15.29 -11.29 13.00
C GLY A 51 -14.94 -9.80 12.86
N PHE A 52 -14.81 -9.06 13.96
CA PHE A 52 -14.38 -7.65 13.95
C PHE A 52 -12.93 -7.47 13.44
N LEU A 53 -12.09 -8.50 13.52
CA LEU A 53 -10.72 -8.45 13.01
C LEU A 53 -10.68 -8.26 11.49
N LEU A 54 -11.75 -8.60 10.76
CA LEU A 54 -11.86 -8.40 9.31
C LEU A 54 -11.89 -6.92 8.89
N ILE A 55 -12.03 -5.98 9.84
CA ILE A 55 -12.06 -4.54 9.57
C ILE A 55 -10.65 -3.92 9.54
N LEU A 56 -9.65 -4.58 10.15
CA LEU A 56 -8.25 -4.10 10.17
C LEU A 56 -7.64 -3.76 8.80
N PRO A 57 -7.83 -4.54 7.73
CA PRO A 57 -7.30 -4.26 6.38
C PRO A 57 -7.81 -2.92 5.83
N SER A 58 -9.08 -2.63 6.11
CA SER A 58 -9.70 -1.37 5.71
C SER A 58 -9.09 -0.19 6.45
N ILE A 59 -8.73 -0.37 7.74
CA ILE A 59 -8.11 0.67 8.56
C ILE A 59 -6.68 0.96 8.10
N THR A 60 -5.87 -0.07 7.82
CA THR A 60 -4.49 0.08 7.31
C THR A 60 -4.47 0.76 5.94
N THR A 61 -5.40 0.40 5.06
CA THR A 61 -5.59 1.05 3.76
C THR A 61 -5.97 2.52 3.92
N LEU A 62 -6.91 2.83 4.82
CA LEU A 62 -7.39 4.19 5.04
C LEU A 62 -6.31 5.10 5.63
N ILE A 63 -5.49 4.59 6.57
CA ILE A 63 -4.32 5.30 7.10
C ILE A 63 -3.29 5.56 6.00
N SER A 64 -3.09 4.61 5.09
CA SER A 64 -2.14 4.77 3.96
C SER A 64 -2.59 5.87 3.01
N ILE A 65 -3.89 5.94 2.68
CA ILE A 65 -4.46 7.00 1.84
C ILE A 65 -4.36 8.37 2.52
N ILE A 66 -4.68 8.45 3.82
CA ILE A 66 -4.58 9.70 4.58
C ILE A 66 -3.13 10.18 4.62
N SER A 67 -2.18 9.28 4.93
CA SER A 67 -0.76 9.62 5.00
C SER A 67 -0.25 10.09 3.63
N ALA A 68 -0.66 9.43 2.55
CA ALA A 68 -0.33 9.84 1.19
C ALA A 68 -0.80 11.26 0.87
N TRP A 69 -2.02 11.60 1.27
CA TRP A 69 -2.61 12.93 1.06
C TRP A 69 -1.83 14.00 1.82
N PHE A 70 -1.54 13.78 3.11
CA PHE A 70 -0.88 14.77 3.95
C PHE A 70 0.60 14.99 3.61
N TYR A 71 1.33 13.94 3.23
CA TYR A 71 2.79 14.04 3.00
C TYR A 71 3.16 14.28 1.53
N GLY A 72 2.34 13.87 0.56
CA GLY A 72 2.68 13.91 -0.87
C GLY A 72 1.76 14.78 -1.74
N GLY A 73 0.63 15.25 -1.22
CA GLY A 73 -0.38 15.95 -2.02
C GLY A 73 -0.85 15.14 -3.23
N VAL A 74 -1.28 15.84 -4.29
CA VAL A 74 -1.83 15.20 -5.50
C VAL A 74 -0.79 14.33 -6.22
N LEU A 75 0.44 14.80 -6.33
CA LEU A 75 1.54 14.08 -6.98
C LEU A 75 1.92 12.80 -6.23
N GLY A 76 1.91 12.82 -4.89
CA GLY A 76 2.11 11.64 -4.06
C GLY A 76 1.02 10.59 -4.26
N MET A 77 -0.24 11.00 -4.38
CA MET A 77 -1.33 10.06 -4.69
C MET A 77 -1.15 9.41 -6.07
N ILE A 78 -0.77 10.19 -7.08
CA ILE A 78 -0.54 9.66 -8.44
C ILE A 78 0.62 8.65 -8.41
N ALA A 79 1.70 8.95 -7.68
CA ALA A 79 2.80 8.01 -7.51
C ALA A 79 2.34 6.68 -6.89
N ILE A 80 1.51 6.71 -5.86
CA ILE A 80 0.98 5.49 -5.22
C ILE A 80 0.05 4.72 -6.15
N LEU A 81 -0.79 5.41 -6.90
CA LEU A 81 -1.68 4.79 -7.89
C LEU A 81 -0.87 4.10 -8.99
N LEU A 82 0.20 4.71 -9.47
CA LEU A 82 1.12 4.11 -10.43
C LEU A 82 1.85 2.90 -9.85
N ALA A 83 2.29 2.97 -8.59
CA ALA A 83 2.90 1.84 -7.89
C ALA A 83 1.91 0.67 -7.78
N PHE A 84 0.67 0.96 -7.41
CA PHE A 84 -0.40 -0.02 -7.30
C PHE A 84 -0.72 -0.70 -8.65
N ILE A 85 -0.88 0.09 -9.72
CA ILE A 85 -1.09 -0.44 -11.07
C ILE A 85 0.10 -1.29 -11.52
N SER A 86 1.32 -0.85 -11.22
CA SER A 86 2.53 -1.65 -11.46
C SER A 86 2.47 -3.00 -10.75
N GLY A 87 2.06 -3.01 -9.47
CA GLY A 87 1.87 -4.24 -8.71
C GLY A 87 0.88 -5.19 -9.37
N ILE A 88 -0.26 -4.68 -9.85
CA ILE A 88 -1.27 -5.49 -10.54
C ILE A 88 -0.71 -6.11 -11.83
N LEU A 89 0.05 -5.31 -12.59
CA LEU A 89 0.51 -5.70 -13.93
C LEU A 89 1.75 -6.60 -13.91
N ILE A 90 2.52 -6.66 -12.82
CA ILE A 90 3.87 -7.24 -12.84
C ILE A 90 3.91 -8.73 -13.23
N ILE A 91 2.85 -9.48 -12.94
CA ILE A 91 2.74 -10.90 -13.25
C ILE A 91 2.55 -11.15 -14.74
N HIS A 92 1.76 -10.32 -15.42
CA HIS A 92 1.36 -10.53 -16.81
C HIS A 92 2.17 -9.67 -17.79
N PHE A 93 2.60 -8.47 -17.36
CA PHE A 93 3.25 -7.47 -18.19
C PHE A 93 4.44 -6.82 -17.46
N THR A 94 5.46 -7.63 -17.13
CA THR A 94 6.59 -7.22 -16.30
C THR A 94 7.34 -5.99 -16.82
N MET A 95 7.53 -5.85 -18.14
CA MET A 95 8.18 -4.65 -18.71
C MET A 95 7.34 -3.39 -18.46
N ILE A 96 6.04 -3.44 -18.72
CA ILE A 96 5.14 -2.29 -18.51
C ILE A 96 5.09 -1.92 -17.02
N ALA A 97 4.96 -2.92 -16.15
CA ALA A 97 4.99 -2.72 -14.71
C ALA A 97 6.28 -2.01 -14.25
N SER A 98 7.45 -2.45 -14.73
CA SER A 98 8.72 -1.81 -14.36
C SER A 98 8.80 -0.33 -14.74
N VAL A 99 8.24 0.06 -15.89
CA VAL A 99 8.16 1.46 -16.31
C VAL A 99 7.24 2.27 -15.40
N PHE A 100 6.08 1.71 -15.05
CA PHE A 100 5.15 2.34 -14.11
C PHE A 100 5.77 2.52 -12.72
N LEU A 101 6.56 1.55 -12.26
CA LEU A 101 7.27 1.61 -10.99
C LEU A 101 8.36 2.70 -11.01
N MET A 102 9.15 2.79 -12.10
CA MET A 102 10.13 3.87 -12.26
C MET A 102 9.45 5.26 -12.28
N LEU A 103 8.35 5.40 -13.01
CA LEU A 103 7.59 6.66 -13.06
C LEU A 103 6.99 7.01 -11.69
N SER A 104 6.52 6.01 -10.95
CA SER A 104 6.04 6.18 -9.58
C SER A 104 7.16 6.71 -8.67
N LEU A 105 8.38 6.16 -8.73
CA LEU A 105 9.51 6.62 -7.93
C LEU A 105 9.97 8.03 -8.29
N LEU A 106 9.90 8.42 -9.58
CA LEU A 106 10.24 9.77 -10.03
C LEU A 106 9.18 10.79 -9.62
N LEU A 107 7.90 10.48 -9.82
CA LEU A 107 6.79 11.31 -9.36
C LEU A 107 6.73 11.38 -7.85
N ALA A 108 7.17 10.30 -7.20
CA ALA A 108 7.54 10.36 -5.82
C ALA A 108 8.63 11.44 -5.71
N SER A 109 9.91 11.22 -5.97
CA SER A 109 10.97 12.23 -5.71
C SER A 109 10.59 13.70 -5.96
N LEU A 110 9.93 14.03 -7.09
CA LEU A 110 9.46 15.38 -7.42
C LEU A 110 8.38 15.99 -6.48
N SER A 111 7.45 15.21 -5.93
CA SER A 111 6.47 15.79 -4.99
C SER A 111 7.08 16.25 -3.67
N VAL A 112 8.30 15.81 -3.35
CA VAL A 112 9.02 16.31 -2.18
C VAL A 112 9.46 17.73 -2.46
N ASP A 113 10.12 17.99 -3.58
CA ASP A 113 10.68 19.31 -3.88
C ASP A 113 9.62 20.43 -3.91
N ASN A 114 8.40 20.10 -4.32
CA ASN A 114 7.31 21.07 -4.47
C ASN A 114 6.58 21.43 -3.16
N ASN A 115 6.69 20.62 -2.10
CA ASN A 115 6.03 20.87 -0.81
C ASN A 115 6.89 21.70 0.16
N TYR A 116 8.16 21.96 -0.15
CA TYR A 116 9.08 22.78 0.67
C TYR A 116 9.34 24.19 0.10
N THR A 117 8.61 24.60 -0.93
CA THR A 117 8.75 25.92 -1.57
C THR A 117 7.84 27.01 -0.99
N TYR A 118 7.20 26.78 0.16
CA TYR A 118 6.41 27.79 0.88
C TYR A 118 6.80 27.88 2.36
#